data_AF-A0A178XTR3-F1
#
_entry.id   AF-A0A178XTR3-F1
#
_cell.length_a   1.000
_cell.length_b   1.000
_cell.length_c   1.000
_cell.angle_alpha   90.00
_cell.angle_beta   90.00
_cell.angle_gamma   90.00
#
_symmetry.space_group_name_H-M   'P 1'
#
loop_
_entity.id
_entity.type
_entity.pdbx_description
1 polymer ?
#
loop_
_entity_poly.entity_id
_entity_poly.type
_entity_poly.pdbx_seq_one_letter_code
_entity_poly.pdbx_strand_id
1 'polypeptide(L)'
;MSDHESYLSQVADVIRGLFDEYDGPITMETTARDVPQWDSLSHVRLMVLIEQELGVRFSTTEVQGFQNLGSLIDAVVKHKN
;
A
#
# COMPACT_ATOMS: atom_id res chain seq x y z
N MET A 1 -9.02 12.35 -12.48
CA MET A 1 -8.36 11.49 -11.51
C MET A 1 -9.41 10.98 -10.55
N SER A 2 -9.58 9.67 -10.48
CA SER A 2 -10.40 9.06 -9.42
C SER A 2 -9.65 9.06 -8.09
N ASP A 3 -10.36 8.89 -6.97
CA ASP A 3 -9.75 8.76 -5.65
C ASP A 3 -8.75 7.60 -5.62
N HIS A 4 -9.08 6.47 -6.24
CA HIS A 4 -8.21 5.30 -6.38
C HIS A 4 -6.88 5.62 -7.08
N GLU A 5 -6.90 6.35 -8.18
CA GLU A 5 -5.68 6.74 -8.90
C GLU A 5 -4.79 7.65 -8.03
N SER A 6 -5.42 8.58 -7.28
CA SER A 6 -4.71 9.49 -6.38
C SER A 6 -4.03 8.74 -5.23
N TYR A 7 -4.74 7.83 -4.58
CA TYR A 7 -4.19 7.05 -3.48
C TYR A 7 -3.17 6.01 -3.96
N LEU A 8 -3.37 5.40 -5.13
CA LEU A 8 -2.38 4.50 -5.72
C LEU A 8 -1.06 5.22 -5.97
N SER A 9 -1.09 6.45 -6.49
CA SER A 9 0.13 7.25 -6.69
C SER A 9 0.85 7.52 -5.38
N GLN A 10 0.14 7.92 -4.33
CA GLN A 10 0.74 8.18 -3.02
C GLN A 10 1.34 6.92 -2.39
N VAL A 11 0.63 5.79 -2.46
CA VAL A 11 1.14 4.50 -1.98
C VAL A 11 2.35 4.05 -2.81
N ALA A 12 2.34 4.30 -4.12
CA ALA A 12 3.49 4.01 -4.97
C ALA A 12 4.73 4.79 -4.54
N ASP A 13 4.60 6.06 -4.17
CA ASP A 13 5.72 6.85 -3.64
C ASP A 13 6.27 6.26 -2.33
N VAL A 14 5.39 5.80 -1.43
CA VAL A 14 5.81 5.12 -0.19
C VAL A 14 6.56 3.82 -0.50
N ILE A 15 6.07 3.01 -1.45
CA ILE A 15 6.73 1.78 -1.89
C ILE A 15 8.10 2.09 -2.49
N ARG A 16 8.22 3.11 -3.33
CA ARG A 16 9.50 3.53 -3.92
C ARG A 16 10.49 4.08 -2.88
N GLY A 17 9.99 4.71 -1.82
CA GLY A 17 10.81 5.16 -0.70
C GLY A 17 11.26 4.03 0.23
N LEU A 18 10.44 2.99 0.38
CA LEU A 18 10.73 1.86 1.27
C LEU A 18 11.53 0.75 0.57
N PHE A 19 11.30 0.54 -0.71
CA PHE A 19 11.91 -0.51 -1.56
C PHE A 19 12.70 0.16 -2.68
N ASP A 20 13.88 0.65 -2.32
CA ASP A 20 14.77 1.43 -3.18
C ASP A 20 15.36 0.62 -4.36
N GLU A 21 15.40 -0.71 -4.26
CA GLU A 21 15.85 -1.59 -5.33
C GLU A 21 14.72 -1.95 -6.31
N TYR A 22 13.46 -1.61 -6.00
CA TYR A 22 12.31 -1.94 -6.86
C TYR A 22 11.99 -0.83 -7.87
N ASP A 23 12.30 -1.08 -9.14
CA ASP A 23 12.02 -0.16 -10.24
C ASP A 23 10.77 -0.52 -11.07
N GLY A 24 10.12 -1.65 -10.76
CA GLY A 24 9.01 -2.22 -11.51
C GLY A 24 7.68 -1.45 -11.43
N PRO A 25 6.69 -1.84 -12.26
CA PRO A 25 5.40 -1.18 -12.29
C PRO A 25 4.60 -1.41 -10.99
N ILE A 26 4.12 -0.32 -10.39
CA ILE A 26 3.23 -0.36 -9.23
C ILE A 26 1.80 -0.18 -9.73
N THR A 27 0.95 -1.18 -9.49
CA THR A 27 -0.43 -1.24 -9.96
C THR A 27 -1.35 -1.73 -8.84
N MET A 28 -2.66 -1.71 -9.06
CA MET A 28 -3.64 -2.28 -8.14
C MET A 28 -3.44 -3.79 -7.90
N GLU A 29 -2.76 -4.49 -8.81
CA GLU A 29 -2.49 -5.92 -8.71
C GLU A 29 -1.17 -6.24 -7.99
N THR A 30 -0.31 -5.24 -7.77
CA THR A 30 1.00 -5.45 -7.14
C THR A 30 0.85 -6.07 -5.75
N THR A 31 1.66 -7.09 -5.49
CA THR A 31 1.71 -7.84 -4.24
C THR A 31 3.13 -7.89 -3.66
N ALA A 32 3.27 -8.38 -2.44
CA ALA A 32 4.57 -8.64 -1.82
C ALA A 32 5.44 -9.64 -2.61
N ARG A 33 4.85 -10.46 -3.50
CA ARG A 33 5.61 -11.40 -4.34
C ARG A 33 6.29 -10.71 -5.53
N ASP A 34 5.78 -9.56 -5.95
CA ASP A 34 6.28 -8.81 -7.10
C ASP A 34 7.43 -7.88 -6.73
N VAL A 35 7.56 -7.56 -5.44
CA VAL A 35 8.55 -6.62 -4.89
C VAL A 35 9.58 -7.39 -4.04
N PRO A 36 10.84 -7.55 -4.50
CA PRO A 36 11.81 -8.42 -3.85
C PRO A 36 12.11 -8.11 -2.38
N GLN A 37 12.12 -6.84 -2.00
CA GLN A 37 12.40 -6.37 -0.63
C GLN A 37 11.14 -6.40 0.27
N TRP A 38 9.99 -6.84 -0.26
CA TRP A 38 8.73 -6.88 0.47
C TRP A 38 8.57 -8.21 1.24
N ASP A 39 9.08 -8.24 2.46
CA ASP A 39 8.95 -9.33 3.43
C ASP A 39 7.92 -8.99 4.54
N SER A 40 7.82 -9.84 5.56
CA SER A 40 6.90 -9.64 6.68
C SER A 40 7.18 -8.39 7.52
N LEU A 41 8.46 -8.03 7.72
CA LEU A 41 8.84 -6.86 8.53
C LEU A 41 8.60 -5.58 7.75
N SER A 42 8.97 -5.56 6.46
CA SER A 42 8.75 -4.42 5.59
C SER A 42 7.27 -4.25 5.25
N HIS A 43 6.45 -5.32 5.24
CA HIS A 43 4.99 -5.21 5.18
C HIS A 43 4.42 -4.42 6.35
N VAL A 44 4.82 -4.71 7.59
CA VAL A 44 4.35 -3.95 8.77
C VAL A 44 4.77 -2.48 8.66
N ARG A 45 6.03 -2.22 8.26
CA ARG A 45 6.52 -0.85 8.07
C ARG A 45 5.75 -0.12 6.98
N LEU A 46 5.46 -0.78 5.86
CA LEU A 46 4.68 -0.23 4.77
C LEU A 46 3.28 0.20 5.24
N MET A 47 2.60 -0.65 6.01
CA MET A 47 1.27 -0.31 6.54
C MET A 47 1.33 0.95 7.41
N VAL A 48 2.31 1.05 8.31
CA VAL A 48 2.48 2.23 9.17
C VAL A 48 2.75 3.49 8.36
N LEU A 49 3.60 3.42 7.33
CA LEU A 49 3.88 4.56 6.47
C LEU A 49 2.63 5.00 5.69
N ILE A 50 1.86 4.07 5.14
CA ILE A 50 0.61 4.37 4.44
C ILE A 50 -0.42 5.01 5.37
N GLU A 51 -0.57 4.48 6.59
CA GLU A 51 -1.44 5.05 7.63
C GLU A 51 -1.06 6.50 7.97
N GLN A 52 0.23 6.77 8.10
CA GLN A 52 0.75 8.12 8.36
C GLN A 52 0.49 9.06 7.18
N GLU A 53 0.84 8.64 5.97
CA GLU A 53 0.80 9.50 4.80
C GLU A 53 -0.61 9.82 4.34
N LEU A 54 -1.50 8.83 4.47
CA LEU A 54 -2.90 9.02 4.12
C LEU A 54 -3.73 9.44 5.33
N GLY A 55 -3.21 9.40 6.56
CA GLY A 55 -3.99 9.72 7.76
C GLY A 55 -5.20 8.79 7.94
N VAL A 56 -4.97 7.48 7.82
CA VAL A 56 -5.95 6.41 8.06
C VAL A 56 -5.40 5.43 9.10
N ARG A 57 -6.24 4.56 9.65
CA ARG A 57 -5.81 3.44 10.51
C ARG A 57 -6.53 2.17 10.13
N PHE A 58 -5.77 1.12 9.88
CA PHE A 58 -6.30 -0.20 9.59
C PHE A 58 -6.33 -1.04 10.86
N SER A 59 -7.35 -1.87 10.99
CA SER A 59 -7.37 -2.96 11.96
C SER A 59 -6.45 -4.09 11.52
N THR A 60 -5.98 -4.89 12.49
CA THR A 60 -5.18 -6.09 12.20
C THR A 60 -5.88 -7.03 11.21
N THR A 61 -7.21 -7.14 11.30
CA THR A 61 -8.03 -7.97 10.40
C THR A 61 -8.01 -7.44 8.96
N GLU A 62 -8.08 -6.12 8.78
CA GLU A 62 -7.98 -5.51 7.44
C GLU A 62 -6.60 -5.76 6.83
N VAL A 63 -5.53 -5.51 7.60
CA VAL A 63 -4.15 -5.73 7.15
C VAL A 63 -3.93 -7.18 6.72
N GLN A 64 -4.42 -8.14 7.50
CA GLN A 64 -4.35 -9.57 7.17
C GLN A 64 -5.20 -9.94 5.95
N GLY A 65 -6.24 -9.17 5.64
CA GLY A 65 -7.13 -9.39 4.50
C GLY A 65 -6.64 -8.80 3.18
N PHE A 66 -5.61 -7.94 3.20
CA PHE A 66 -5.10 -7.31 1.97
C PHE A 66 -4.36 -8.33 1.09
N GLN A 67 -4.89 -8.56 -0.11
CA GLN A 67 -4.30 -9.51 -1.06
C GLN A 67 -3.31 -8.84 -2.03
N ASN A 68 -3.56 -7.57 -2.33
CA ASN A 68 -2.81 -6.72 -3.26
C ASN A 68 -3.01 -5.25 -2.89
N LEU A 69 -2.32 -4.34 -3.58
CA LEU A 69 -2.50 -2.91 -3.37
C LEU A 69 -3.93 -2.45 -3.61
N GLY A 70 -4.67 -3.04 -4.56
CA GLY A 70 -6.06 -2.67 -4.82
C GLY A 70 -6.96 -2.84 -3.61
N SER A 71 -6.81 -3.96 -2.89
CA SER A 71 -7.54 -4.24 -1.64
C SER A 71 -7.24 -3.19 -0.56
N LEU A 72 -5.98 -2.74 -0.49
CA LEU A 72 -5.54 -1.71 0.43
C LEU A 72 -6.11 -0.34 0.04
N ILE A 73 -6.03 0.04 -1.23
CA ILE A 73 -6.57 1.32 -1.73
C ILE A 73 -8.10 1.38 -1.53
N ASP A 74 -8.81 0.27 -1.74
CA ASP A 74 -10.24 0.18 -1.44
C ASP A 74 -10.54 0.44 0.05
N ALA A 75 -9.68 -0.06 0.94
CA ALA A 75 -9.81 0.22 2.37
C ALA A 75 -9.56 1.70 2.66
N VAL A 76 -8.52 2.31 2.08
CA VAL A 76 -8.25 3.76 2.21
C VAL A 76 -9.47 4.57 1.81
N VAL A 77 -10.04 4.31 0.63
CA VAL A 77 -11.21 5.04 0.11
C VAL A 77 -12.40 4.91 1.06
N LYS A 78 -12.61 3.73 1.64
CA LYS A 78 -13.68 3.51 2.64
C LYS A 78 -13.46 4.28 3.94
N HIS A 79 -12.21 4.49 4.37
CA HIS A 79 -11.90 5.25 5.58
C HIS A 79 -11.93 6.78 5.37
N LYS A 80 -11.87 7.24 4.11
CA LYS A 80 -11.85 8.66 3.75
C LYS A 80 -13.20 9.23 3.31
N ASN A 81 -14.15 8.37 2.95
CA ASN A 81 -15.55 8.72 2.69
C ASN A 81 -16.37 8.74 3.99
#